data_AF-A0A535AKN7-F1
#
_entry.id   AF-A0A535AKN7-F1
#
_cell.length_a   1.000
_cell.length_b   1.000
_cell.length_c   1.000
_cell.angle_alpha   90.00
_cell.angle_beta   90.00
_cell.angle_gamma   90.00
#
_symmetry.space_group_name_H-M   'P 1'
#
loop_
_entity.id
_entity.type
_entity.pdbx_description
1 polymer ?
#
loop_
_entity_poly.entity_id
_entity_poly.type
_entity_poly.pdbx_seq_one_letter_code
_entity_poly.pdbx_strand_id
1 'polypeptide(L)'
;MAEVRAFAALRYDERVAGPLSALICPPYDVISPEQRRALEARSPRNFVHVELPDEEPRGYARAAELLRTWIAEGALVADEPSIYLHEHEFTVKGQRASRRGVFVALRVHPASDRVVLPHELTFPKAKADRLELLRATRANTSPIFGMVDASVMTALRGAHATPVGQATLGEDHHWLSRVGGPTTEKFREAMRDKRVYLADGHHRYETALNYAEERGAPPDAPERFVLAYLCSLEDPGLRIFATHRIVRGGGDALVQ
;
A
#
# COMPACT_ATOMS: atom_id res chain seq x y z
N MET A 1 -10.62 -17.56 -5.43
CA MET A 1 -10.10 -17.67 -4.05
C MET A 1 -9.11 -16.56 -3.83
N ALA A 2 -9.12 -15.87 -2.68
CA ALA A 2 -8.18 -14.80 -2.43
C ALA A 2 -6.81 -15.40 -2.07
N GLU A 3 -5.92 -15.48 -3.06
CA GLU A 3 -4.56 -15.98 -2.85
C GLU A 3 -3.64 -14.86 -2.36
N VAL A 4 -2.95 -15.11 -1.26
CA VAL A 4 -1.92 -14.23 -0.70
C VAL A 4 -0.58 -14.95 -0.61
N ARG A 5 0.51 -14.21 -0.79
CA ARG A 5 1.87 -14.72 -0.67
C ARG A 5 2.70 -13.84 0.27
N ALA A 6 3.62 -14.50 0.98
CA ALA A 6 4.76 -13.82 1.56
C ALA A 6 5.63 -13.25 0.43
N PHE A 7 6.27 -12.11 0.66
CA PHE A 7 7.13 -11.46 -0.31
C PHE A 7 8.37 -10.87 0.36
N ALA A 8 9.42 -10.68 -0.42
CA ALA A 8 10.63 -10.00 0.02
C ALA A 8 10.41 -8.50 -0.15
N ALA A 9 10.08 -7.78 0.94
CA ALA A 9 9.97 -6.34 0.88
C ALA A 9 11.35 -5.70 0.71
N LEU A 10 11.43 -4.66 -0.14
CA LEU A 10 12.54 -3.72 -0.12
C LEU A 10 12.24 -2.68 0.97
N ARG A 11 13.05 -2.66 2.02
CA ARG A 11 12.90 -1.72 3.15
C ARG A 11 14.15 -0.90 3.34
N TYR A 12 13.99 0.28 3.94
CA TYR A 12 15.14 1.06 4.36
C TYR A 12 15.96 0.34 5.43
N ASP A 13 17.29 0.33 5.27
CA ASP A 13 18.22 0.05 6.36
C ASP A 13 18.52 1.37 7.09
N GLU A 14 17.96 1.55 8.28
CA GLU A 14 18.09 2.82 9.04
C GLU A 14 19.54 3.17 9.40
N ARG A 15 20.46 2.19 9.38
CA ARG A 15 21.90 2.41 9.61
C ARG A 15 22.56 3.13 8.43
N VAL A 16 22.01 2.94 7.22
CA VAL A 16 22.52 3.53 5.98
C VAL A 16 21.67 4.73 5.56
N ALA A 17 20.35 4.60 5.61
CA ALA A 17 19.40 5.56 5.10
C ALA A 17 19.02 6.66 6.10
N GLY A 18 19.18 6.42 7.40
CA GLY A 18 18.70 7.28 8.48
C GLY A 18 17.33 6.83 9.02
N PRO A 19 16.72 7.62 9.94
CA PRO A 19 15.51 7.20 10.64
C PRO A 19 14.28 7.18 9.72
N LEU A 20 13.46 6.13 9.80
CA LEU A 20 12.29 5.94 8.93
C LEU A 20 11.34 7.14 8.89
N SER A 21 11.15 7.84 10.02
CA SER A 21 10.30 9.05 10.12
C SER A 21 10.70 10.18 9.14
N ALA A 22 11.95 10.21 8.68
CA ALA A 22 12.44 11.17 7.70
C ALA A 22 12.32 10.66 6.25
N LEU A 23 12.11 9.35 6.06
CA LEU A 23 12.26 8.66 4.77
C LEU A 23 10.94 8.25 4.14
N ILE A 24 9.85 8.16 4.90
CA ILE A 24 8.53 7.77 4.38
C ILE A 24 7.68 9.00 4.01
N CYS A 25 6.65 8.78 3.21
CA CYS A 25 5.67 9.79 2.81
C CYS A 25 4.23 9.24 2.88
N PRO A 26 3.22 10.12 2.93
CA PRO A 26 1.81 9.73 2.75
C PRO A 26 1.55 9.15 1.34
N PRO A 27 0.34 8.61 1.10
CA PRO A 27 -0.11 8.27 -0.26
C PRO A 27 -0.06 9.47 -1.22
N TYR A 28 0.29 9.22 -2.48
CA TYR A 28 0.54 10.26 -3.49
C TYR A 28 -0.63 11.24 -3.71
N ASP A 29 -1.87 10.77 -3.56
CA ASP A 29 -3.11 11.48 -3.85
C ASP A 29 -3.55 12.44 -2.75
N VAL A 30 -2.89 12.41 -1.59
CA VAL A 30 -3.14 13.34 -0.47
C VAL A 30 -2.00 14.34 -0.23
N ILE A 31 -0.93 14.27 -1.02
CA ILE A 31 0.23 15.16 -0.89
C ILE A 31 -0.01 16.45 -1.69
N SER A 32 -0.07 17.59 -1.00
CA SER A 32 -0.07 18.91 -1.64
C SER A 32 1.32 19.28 -2.21
N PRO A 33 1.42 20.21 -3.18
CA PRO A 33 2.72 20.66 -3.68
C PRO A 33 3.64 21.25 -2.59
N GLU A 34 3.07 21.88 -1.56
CA GLU A 34 3.84 22.37 -0.42
C GLU A 34 4.35 21.23 0.47
N GLN A 35 3.50 20.26 0.77
CA GLN A 35 3.88 19.07 1.52
C GLN A 35 4.96 18.27 0.78
N ARG A 36 4.85 18.17 -0.55
CA ARG A 36 5.86 17.53 -1.40
C ARG A 36 7.23 18.19 -1.21
N ARG A 37 7.32 19.51 -1.39
CA ARG A 37 8.58 20.25 -1.17
C ARG A 37 9.14 20.07 0.24
N ALA A 38 8.27 20.04 1.25
CA ALA A 38 8.67 19.81 2.63
C ALA A 38 9.22 18.39 2.87
N LEU A 39 8.66 17.38 2.21
CA LEU A 39 9.13 15.99 2.26
C LEU A 39 10.48 15.84 1.54
N GLU A 40 10.65 16.48 0.38
CA GLU A 40 11.91 16.49 -0.36
C GLU A 40 13.03 17.16 0.44
N ALA A 41 12.73 18.30 1.08
CA ALA A 41 13.69 19.01 1.93
C ALA A 41 14.05 18.24 3.21
N ARG A 42 13.19 17.28 3.64
CA ARG A 42 13.41 16.50 4.87
C ARG A 42 14.53 15.48 4.72
N SER A 43 14.65 14.86 3.55
CA SER A 43 15.70 13.89 3.27
C SER A 43 15.85 13.70 1.76
N PRO A 44 17.10 13.61 1.23
CA PRO A 44 17.33 13.22 -0.17
C PRO A 44 16.90 11.77 -0.47
N ARG A 45 16.62 10.99 0.59
CA ARG A 45 16.07 9.63 0.53
C ARG A 45 14.62 9.57 1.02
N ASN A 46 13.88 10.68 0.97
CA ASN A 46 12.44 10.60 1.22
C ASN A 46 11.77 9.88 0.04
N PHE A 47 10.89 8.93 0.35
CA PHE A 47 10.24 8.07 -0.64
C PHE A 47 9.29 8.84 -1.57
N VAL A 48 8.95 10.09 -1.24
CA VAL A 48 8.20 11.01 -2.13
C VAL A 48 8.87 11.15 -3.50
N HIS A 49 10.21 11.07 -3.58
CA HIS A 49 10.94 11.13 -4.84
C HIS A 49 10.64 9.94 -5.78
N VAL A 50 10.17 8.83 -5.23
CA VAL A 50 9.76 7.62 -5.97
C VAL A 50 8.25 7.55 -6.13
N GLU A 51 7.49 7.82 -5.06
CA GLU A 51 6.02 7.69 -5.04
C GLU A 51 5.32 8.80 -5.83
N LEU A 52 5.85 10.03 -5.77
CA LEU A 52 5.33 11.21 -6.46
C LEU A 52 6.48 11.95 -7.17
N PRO A 53 7.07 11.33 -8.21
CA PRO A 53 8.17 11.95 -8.96
C PRO A 53 7.70 13.22 -9.67
N ASP A 54 8.63 14.14 -9.94
CA ASP A 54 8.31 15.38 -10.67
C ASP A 54 7.71 15.09 -12.04
N GLU A 55 6.77 15.94 -12.46
CA GLU A 55 6.24 15.90 -13.82
C GLU A 55 7.29 16.40 -14.81
N GLU A 56 7.55 15.57 -15.83
CA GLU A 56 8.31 15.83 -17.05
C GLU A 56 9.84 16.08 -16.95
N PRO A 57 10.62 15.69 -17.98
CA PRO A 57 10.33 14.66 -18.98
C PRO A 57 10.75 13.26 -18.53
N ARG A 58 11.33 13.10 -17.33
CA ARG A 58 11.94 11.84 -16.86
C ARG A 58 11.57 11.44 -15.44
N GLY A 59 10.45 11.92 -14.91
CA GLY A 59 10.00 11.63 -13.54
C GLY A 59 10.07 10.13 -13.17
N TYR A 60 9.38 9.28 -13.92
CA TYR A 60 9.34 7.83 -13.65
C TYR A 60 10.69 7.14 -13.87
N ALA A 61 11.44 7.54 -14.90
CA ALA A 61 12.77 6.99 -15.16
C ALA A 61 13.74 7.32 -14.01
N ARG A 62 13.64 8.54 -13.45
CA ARG A 62 14.40 8.98 -12.28
C ARG A 62 13.97 8.25 -11.01
N ALA A 63 12.67 8.02 -10.80
CA ALA A 63 12.18 7.18 -9.70
C ALA A 63 12.79 5.77 -9.76
N ALA A 64 12.82 5.16 -10.95
CA ALA A 64 13.44 3.85 -11.14
C ALA A 64 14.96 3.86 -10.92
N GLU A 65 15.65 4.92 -11.34
CA GLU A 65 17.08 5.11 -11.08
C GLU A 65 17.37 5.27 -9.59
N LEU A 66 16.59 6.10 -8.88
CA LEU A 66 16.71 6.28 -7.43
C LEU A 66 16.53 4.96 -6.68
N LEU A 67 15.53 4.16 -7.02
CA LEU A 67 15.36 2.83 -6.42
C LEU A 67 16.60 1.95 -6.64
N ARG A 68 17.13 1.89 -7.87
CA ARG A 68 18.35 1.11 -8.17
C ARG A 68 19.55 1.63 -7.38
N THR A 69 19.72 2.94 -7.29
CA THR A 69 20.79 3.58 -6.53
C THR A 69 20.67 3.27 -5.03
N TRP A 70 19.49 3.43 -4.44
CA TRP A 70 19.28 3.13 -3.02
C TRP A 70 19.49 1.66 -2.70
N ILE A 71 19.15 0.75 -3.61
CA ILE A 71 19.48 -0.69 -3.47
C ILE A 71 21.00 -0.90 -3.53
N ALA A 72 21.67 -0.31 -4.53
CA ALA A 72 23.13 -0.47 -4.71
C ALA A 72 23.95 0.11 -3.55
N GLU A 73 23.47 1.20 -2.94
CA GLU A 73 24.07 1.83 -1.76
C GLU A 73 23.78 1.07 -0.45
N GLY A 74 22.91 0.04 -0.49
CA GLY A 74 22.43 -0.64 0.72
C GLY A 74 21.46 0.18 1.56
N ALA A 75 20.96 1.31 1.05
CA ALA A 75 19.92 2.10 1.70
C ALA A 75 18.57 1.38 1.68
N LEU A 76 18.28 0.62 0.61
CA LEU A 76 17.16 -0.32 0.53
C LEU A 76 17.68 -1.75 0.49
N VAL A 77 17.17 -2.61 1.37
CA VAL A 77 17.58 -4.02 1.49
C VAL A 77 16.35 -4.91 1.37
N ALA A 78 16.49 -6.01 0.64
CA ALA A 78 15.47 -7.04 0.52
C ALA A 78 15.46 -7.92 1.78
N ASP A 79 14.28 -8.12 2.36
CA ASP A 79 14.07 -9.12 3.40
C ASP A 79 13.96 -10.54 2.83
N GLU A 80 14.01 -11.54 3.72
CA GLU A 80 13.49 -12.87 3.40
C GLU A 80 11.96 -12.82 3.21
N PRO A 81 11.39 -13.64 2.30
CA PRO A 81 9.95 -13.68 2.06
C PRO A 81 9.13 -13.81 3.34
N SER A 82 8.33 -12.78 3.63
CA SER A 82 7.55 -12.67 4.86
C SER A 82 6.19 -12.02 4.60
N ILE A 83 5.31 -12.08 5.59
CA ILE A 83 4.20 -11.13 5.71
C ILE A 83 4.55 -10.10 6.79
N TYR A 84 3.99 -8.90 6.70
CA TYR A 84 4.41 -7.80 7.58
C TYR A 84 3.25 -7.28 8.41
N LEU A 85 3.28 -7.51 9.71
CA LEU A 85 2.34 -6.92 10.63
C LEU A 85 2.61 -5.43 10.76
N HIS A 86 1.58 -4.63 10.61
CA HIS A 86 1.63 -3.19 10.79
C HIS A 86 0.64 -2.76 11.85
N GLU A 87 1.16 -2.06 12.84
CA GLU A 87 0.40 -1.43 13.91
C GLU A 87 0.50 0.07 13.73
N HIS A 88 -0.65 0.74 13.76
CA HIS A 88 -0.77 2.16 13.49
C HIS A 88 -1.63 2.82 14.55
N GLU A 89 -1.03 3.69 15.36
CA GLU A 89 -1.76 4.59 16.23
C GLU A 89 -1.88 5.97 15.58
N PHE A 90 -3.06 6.56 15.65
CA PHE A 90 -3.36 7.86 15.05
C PHE A 90 -4.50 8.56 15.78
N THR A 91 -4.63 9.86 15.56
CA THR A 91 -5.75 10.66 16.10
C THR A 91 -6.82 10.88 15.02
N VAL A 92 -8.07 10.58 15.35
CA VAL A 92 -9.22 10.84 14.49
C VAL A 92 -10.32 11.54 15.28
N LYS A 93 -10.76 12.72 14.81
CA LYS A 93 -11.75 13.56 15.51
C LYS A 93 -11.41 13.78 17.01
N GLY A 94 -10.12 13.97 17.31
CA GLY A 94 -9.61 14.20 18.67
C GLY A 94 -9.55 12.94 19.56
N GLN A 95 -9.83 11.74 19.02
CA GLN A 95 -9.74 10.48 19.74
C GLN A 95 -8.57 9.65 19.21
N ARG A 96 -7.76 9.10 20.11
CA ARG A 96 -6.73 8.12 19.74
C ARG A 96 -7.38 6.82 19.30
N ALA A 97 -6.91 6.29 18.18
CA ALA A 97 -7.29 4.99 17.65
C ALA A 97 -6.02 4.19 17.34
N SER A 98 -6.15 2.86 17.36
CA SER A 98 -5.10 1.95 16.92
C SER A 98 -5.69 0.97 15.92
N ARG A 99 -5.02 0.80 14.79
CA ARG A 99 -5.39 -0.15 13.73
C ARG A 99 -4.26 -1.14 13.54
N ARG A 100 -4.62 -2.42 13.41
CA ARG A 100 -3.67 -3.47 13.06
C ARG A 100 -4.04 -4.10 11.72
N GLY A 101 -3.03 -4.34 10.90
CA GLY A 101 -3.19 -5.04 9.64
C GLY A 101 -1.93 -5.77 9.23
N VAL A 102 -1.96 -6.34 8.04
CA VAL A 102 -0.86 -7.14 7.49
C VAL A 102 -0.62 -6.80 6.03
N PHE A 103 0.63 -6.56 5.66
CA PHE A 103 1.05 -6.46 4.27
C PHE A 103 1.34 -7.83 3.70
N VAL A 104 0.79 -8.09 2.52
CA VAL A 104 0.95 -9.32 1.73
C VAL A 104 1.03 -8.99 0.25
N ALA A 105 1.51 -9.95 -0.55
CA ALA A 105 1.29 -9.94 -1.99
C ALA A 105 -0.06 -10.61 -2.28
N LEU A 106 -1.06 -9.84 -2.69
CA LEU A 106 -2.41 -10.32 -3.01
C LEU A 106 -2.55 -10.56 -4.52
N ARG A 107 -3.07 -11.71 -4.92
CA ARG A 107 -3.34 -12.00 -6.34
C ARG A 107 -4.38 -11.02 -6.90
N VAL A 108 -4.11 -10.48 -8.09
CA VAL A 108 -5.07 -9.68 -8.84
C VAL A 108 -6.02 -10.57 -9.64
N HIS A 109 -7.29 -10.19 -9.65
CA HIS A 109 -8.40 -10.88 -10.29
C HIS A 109 -9.24 -9.89 -11.09
N PRO A 110 -9.75 -10.28 -12.27
CA PRO A 110 -10.82 -9.55 -12.92
C PRO A 110 -12.04 -9.40 -12.00
N ALA A 111 -12.77 -8.28 -12.13
CA ALA A 111 -13.94 -8.01 -11.29
C ALA A 111 -15.03 -9.10 -11.40
N SER A 112 -15.11 -9.80 -12.54
CA SER A 112 -16.02 -10.93 -12.77
C SER A 112 -15.81 -12.09 -11.79
N ASP A 113 -14.60 -12.27 -11.26
CA ASP A 113 -14.27 -13.37 -10.34
C ASP A 113 -14.87 -13.15 -8.94
N ARG A 114 -15.24 -11.90 -8.61
CA ARG A 114 -15.80 -11.49 -7.31
C ARG A 114 -14.97 -11.94 -6.09
N VAL A 115 -13.65 -12.04 -6.27
CA VAL A 115 -12.67 -12.35 -5.20
C VAL A 115 -12.29 -11.10 -4.42
N VAL A 116 -11.97 -10.02 -5.15
CA VAL A 116 -11.75 -8.68 -4.61
C VAL A 116 -12.92 -7.81 -5.02
N LEU A 117 -13.59 -7.20 -4.06
CA LEU A 117 -14.82 -6.44 -4.25
C LEU A 117 -14.52 -4.93 -4.13
N PRO A 118 -14.54 -4.18 -5.25
CA PRO A 118 -14.43 -2.74 -5.22
C PRO A 118 -15.76 -2.10 -4.77
N HIS A 119 -15.68 -0.87 -4.26
CA HIS A 119 -16.85 -0.04 -3.95
C HIS A 119 -16.91 1.26 -4.77
N GLU A 120 -15.98 1.45 -5.71
CA GLU A 120 -15.84 2.66 -6.54
C GLU A 120 -15.54 2.29 -8.00
N LEU A 121 -15.89 3.19 -8.92
CA LEU A 121 -15.39 3.16 -10.29
C LEU A 121 -14.09 3.94 -10.39
N THR A 122 -13.26 3.54 -11.33
CA THR A 122 -11.90 4.06 -11.51
C THR A 122 -11.79 4.98 -12.74
N PHE A 123 -11.03 6.06 -12.62
CA PHE A 123 -10.86 7.05 -13.69
C PHE A 123 -9.66 6.73 -14.60
N PRO A 124 -9.78 6.88 -15.94
CA PRO A 124 -8.70 6.53 -16.88
C PRO A 124 -7.36 7.26 -16.64
N LYS A 125 -7.39 8.56 -16.30
CA LYS A 125 -6.17 9.37 -16.14
C LYS A 125 -5.28 8.88 -14.99
N ALA A 126 -5.87 8.55 -13.85
CA ALA A 126 -5.12 8.08 -12.68
C ALA A 126 -4.48 6.70 -12.88
N LYS A 127 -5.08 5.86 -13.73
CA LYS A 127 -4.52 4.54 -14.09
C LYS A 127 -3.25 4.67 -14.94
N ALA A 128 -3.25 5.58 -15.91
CA ALA A 128 -2.11 5.75 -16.82
C ALA A 128 -0.85 6.17 -16.07
N ASP A 129 -0.96 7.16 -15.17
CA ASP A 129 0.15 7.64 -14.35
C ASP A 129 0.75 6.54 -13.46
N ARG A 130 -0.09 5.79 -12.73
CA ARG A 130 0.40 4.68 -11.89
C ARG A 130 0.97 3.53 -12.71
N LEU A 131 0.44 3.28 -13.91
CA LEU A 131 0.97 2.25 -14.82
C LEU A 131 2.37 2.62 -15.32
N GLU A 132 2.61 3.88 -15.68
CA GLU A 132 3.96 4.33 -16.07
C GLU A 132 4.96 4.20 -14.92
N LEU A 133 4.56 4.56 -13.69
CA LEU A 133 5.42 4.37 -12.52
C LEU A 133 5.72 2.89 -12.28
N LEU A 134 4.71 2.01 -12.37
CA LEU A 134 4.89 0.56 -12.22
C LEU A 134 5.77 -0.04 -13.32
N ARG A 135 5.60 0.40 -14.58
CA ARG A 135 6.46 0.00 -15.71
C ARG A 135 7.92 0.38 -15.48
N ALA A 136 8.17 1.61 -15.04
CA ALA A 136 9.52 2.12 -14.84
C ALA A 136 10.22 1.46 -13.64
N THR A 137 9.53 1.38 -12.49
CA THR A 137 10.10 0.89 -11.24
C THR A 137 10.08 -0.63 -11.12
N ARG A 138 9.14 -1.29 -11.81
CA ARG A 138 8.82 -2.72 -11.65
C ARG A 138 8.56 -3.11 -10.19
N ALA A 139 8.04 -2.17 -9.41
CA ALA A 139 7.77 -2.34 -7.99
C ALA A 139 6.40 -1.75 -7.64
N ASN A 140 5.72 -2.38 -6.68
CA ASN A 140 4.55 -1.78 -6.04
C ASN A 140 5.06 -0.79 -4.98
N THR A 141 4.95 0.51 -5.25
CA THR A 141 5.46 1.57 -4.36
C THR A 141 4.48 1.93 -3.24
N SER A 142 3.19 1.68 -3.45
CA SER A 142 2.13 1.94 -2.48
C SER A 142 1.15 0.76 -2.39
N PRO A 143 0.74 0.34 -1.17
CA PRO A 143 -0.18 -0.77 -0.97
C PRO A 143 -1.60 -0.37 -1.37
N ILE A 144 -2.42 -1.31 -1.83
CA ILE A 144 -3.88 -1.16 -1.73
C ILE A 144 -4.35 -1.37 -0.29
N PHE A 145 -5.52 -0.87 0.09
CA PHE A 145 -6.13 -1.14 1.38
C PHE A 145 -7.34 -2.07 1.21
N GLY A 146 -7.17 -3.33 1.58
CA GLY A 146 -8.25 -4.32 1.66
C GLY A 146 -8.74 -4.56 3.09
N MET A 147 -10.00 -4.95 3.20
CA MET A 147 -10.63 -5.41 4.44
C MET A 147 -11.04 -6.87 4.29
N VAL A 148 -10.87 -7.63 5.37
CA VAL A 148 -11.18 -9.06 5.45
C VAL A 148 -11.96 -9.36 6.73
N ASP A 149 -12.61 -10.51 6.75
CA ASP A 149 -13.30 -11.04 7.93
C ASP A 149 -12.32 -11.27 9.11
N ALA A 150 -12.74 -10.96 10.34
CA ALA A 150 -11.92 -11.13 11.56
C ALA A 150 -11.33 -12.52 11.74
N SER A 151 -11.97 -13.58 11.23
CA SER A 151 -11.45 -14.93 11.38
C SER A 151 -10.06 -15.07 10.74
N VAL A 152 -9.75 -14.28 9.69
CA VAL A 152 -8.44 -14.29 9.03
C VAL A 152 -7.33 -13.86 9.99
N MET A 153 -7.58 -12.80 10.76
CA MET A 153 -6.57 -12.25 11.68
C MET A 153 -6.25 -13.20 12.84
N THR A 154 -7.11 -14.20 13.10
CA THR A 154 -6.81 -15.22 14.12
C THR A 154 -5.60 -16.08 13.75
N ALA A 155 -5.29 -16.23 12.46
CA ALA A 155 -4.09 -16.95 11.99
C ALA A 155 -2.78 -16.30 12.42
N LEU A 156 -2.82 -15.02 12.82
CA LEU A 156 -1.66 -14.23 13.27
C LEU A 156 -1.52 -14.23 14.80
N ARG A 157 -2.44 -14.86 15.54
CA ARG A 157 -2.36 -14.96 17.01
C ARG A 157 -1.18 -15.84 17.41
N GLY A 158 -0.36 -15.33 18.33
CA GLY A 158 0.85 -16.02 18.78
C GLY A 158 1.96 -16.10 17.73
N ALA A 159 1.84 -15.36 16.63
CA ALA A 159 2.92 -15.26 15.64
C ALA A 159 4.18 -14.68 16.29
N HIS A 160 5.32 -15.33 16.05
CA HIS A 160 6.61 -14.70 16.35
C HIS A 160 6.86 -13.59 15.33
N ALA A 161 6.75 -12.34 15.81
CA ALA A 161 6.90 -11.15 15.00
C ALA A 161 8.20 -10.45 15.37
N THR A 162 9.09 -10.27 14.39
CA THR A 162 10.36 -9.58 14.58
C THR A 162 10.19 -8.11 14.20
N PRO A 163 10.37 -7.15 15.12
CA PRO A 163 10.31 -5.73 14.79
C PRO A 163 11.37 -5.39 13.74
N VAL A 164 10.95 -4.68 12.68
CA VAL A 164 11.82 -4.30 11.55
C VAL A 164 11.75 -2.82 11.20
N GLY A 165 10.87 -2.05 11.83
CA GLY A 165 10.82 -0.62 11.65
C GLY A 165 9.81 0.06 12.56
N GLN A 166 10.06 1.32 12.86
CA GLN A 166 9.12 2.20 13.55
C GLN A 166 9.24 3.62 12.99
N ALA A 167 8.13 4.36 12.95
CA ALA A 167 8.14 5.74 12.51
C ALA A 167 7.11 6.57 13.29
N THR A 168 7.43 7.85 13.49
CA THR A 168 6.54 8.85 14.08
C THR A 168 6.35 9.99 13.10
N LEU A 169 5.11 10.25 12.71
CA LEU A 169 4.73 11.29 11.75
C LEU A 169 3.69 12.21 12.40
N GLY A 170 4.17 13.25 13.09
CA GLY A 170 3.28 14.10 13.89
C GLY A 170 2.74 13.30 15.09
N GLU A 171 1.42 13.11 15.15
CA GLU A 171 0.75 12.31 16.18
C GLU A 171 0.64 10.82 15.80
N ASP A 172 0.95 10.46 14.56
CA ASP A 172 0.83 9.10 14.08
C ASP A 172 2.08 8.29 14.43
N HIS A 173 1.89 7.08 14.94
CA HIS A 173 2.95 6.14 15.26
C HIS A 173 2.74 4.83 14.50
N HIS A 174 3.79 4.37 13.86
CA HIS A 174 3.78 3.15 13.07
C HIS A 174 4.82 2.17 13.60
N TRP A 175 4.45 0.90 13.68
CA TRP A 175 5.36 -0.21 13.93
C TRP A 175 5.17 -1.27 12.84
N LEU A 176 6.29 -1.78 12.34
CA LEU A 176 6.32 -2.84 11.34
C LEU A 176 7.08 -4.04 11.90
N SER A 177 6.46 -5.21 11.85
CA SER A 177 7.08 -6.46 12.26
C SER A 177 6.99 -7.51 11.16
N ARG A 178 8.11 -8.20 10.92
CA ARG A 178 8.22 -9.29 9.96
C ARG A 178 7.74 -10.59 10.60
N VAL A 179 6.93 -11.35 9.85
CA VAL A 179 6.42 -12.66 10.25
C VAL A 179 6.70 -13.66 9.13
N GLY A 180 7.51 -14.68 9.44
CA GLY A 180 7.88 -15.75 8.52
C GLY A 180 7.41 -17.13 8.97
N GLY A 181 7.88 -18.16 8.27
CA GLY A 181 7.72 -19.56 8.67
C GLY A 181 6.25 -20.05 8.65
N PRO A 182 5.88 -21.01 9.52
CA PRO A 182 4.55 -21.65 9.47
C PRO A 182 3.36 -20.69 9.58
N THR A 183 3.54 -19.49 10.14
CA THR A 183 2.47 -18.50 10.26
C THR A 183 2.05 -17.93 8.90
N THR A 184 2.98 -17.78 7.94
CA THR A 184 2.64 -17.29 6.60
C THR A 184 1.73 -18.28 5.87
N GLU A 185 2.01 -19.58 6.02
CA GLU A 185 1.19 -20.67 5.46
C GLU A 185 -0.20 -20.73 6.11
N LYS A 186 -0.27 -20.59 7.44
CA LYS A 186 -1.55 -20.50 8.16
C LYS A 186 -2.39 -19.31 7.69
N PHE A 187 -1.75 -18.15 7.49
CA PHE A 187 -2.42 -16.96 6.99
C PHE A 187 -2.92 -17.15 5.55
N ARG A 188 -2.11 -17.75 4.67
CA ARG A 188 -2.52 -18.10 3.30
C ARG A 188 -3.74 -19.02 3.30
N GLU A 189 -3.76 -20.03 4.16
CA GLU A 189 -4.89 -20.95 4.27
C GLU A 189 -6.16 -20.24 4.75
N ALA A 190 -6.04 -19.39 5.76
CA ALA A 190 -7.17 -18.63 6.29
C ALA A 190 -7.80 -17.68 5.26
N MET A 191 -7.05 -17.27 4.23
CA MET A 191 -7.51 -16.41 3.14
C MET A 191 -8.20 -17.16 1.99
N ARG A 192 -7.97 -18.47 1.84
CA ARG A 192 -8.37 -19.25 0.66
C ARG A 192 -9.83 -19.02 0.26
N ASP A 193 -10.76 -19.12 1.20
CA ASP A 193 -12.20 -19.01 0.97
C ASP A 193 -12.78 -17.64 1.33
N LYS A 194 -11.92 -16.64 1.49
CA LYS A 194 -12.32 -15.28 1.88
C LYS A 194 -12.39 -14.38 0.67
N ARG A 195 -13.16 -13.32 0.82
CA ARG A 195 -13.20 -12.17 -0.09
C ARG A 195 -12.43 -11.02 0.54
N VAL A 196 -11.87 -10.17 -0.31
CA VAL A 196 -11.27 -8.90 0.09
C VAL A 196 -12.19 -7.78 -0.34
N TYR A 197 -12.56 -6.89 0.58
CA TYR A 197 -13.32 -5.68 0.27
C TYR A 197 -12.34 -4.53 0.14
N LEU A 198 -12.26 -3.90 -1.02
CA LEU A 198 -11.30 -2.84 -1.26
C LEU A 198 -11.81 -1.55 -0.61
N ALA A 199 -11.08 -1.03 0.37
CA ALA A 199 -11.35 0.24 1.06
C ALA A 199 -10.67 1.42 0.37
N ASP A 200 -9.52 1.20 -0.25
CA ASP A 200 -8.78 2.21 -1.02
C ASP A 200 -7.81 1.51 -2.01
N GLY A 201 -7.45 2.20 -3.08
CA GLY A 201 -6.46 1.75 -4.05
C GLY A 201 -7.02 1.06 -5.29
N HIS A 202 -8.26 1.36 -5.70
CA HIS A 202 -8.89 0.78 -6.90
C HIS A 202 -8.09 1.08 -8.17
N HIS A 203 -7.55 2.29 -8.31
CA HIS A 203 -6.63 2.64 -9.39
C HIS A 203 -5.37 1.77 -9.39
N ARG A 204 -4.78 1.51 -8.21
CA ARG A 204 -3.59 0.67 -8.03
C ARG A 204 -3.88 -0.79 -8.35
N TYR A 205 -5.04 -1.31 -7.91
CA TYR A 205 -5.47 -2.68 -8.18
C TYR A 205 -5.65 -2.94 -9.68
N GLU A 206 -6.38 -2.05 -10.37
CA GLU A 206 -6.58 -2.18 -11.81
C GLU A 206 -5.30 -1.94 -12.61
N THR A 207 -4.43 -1.04 -12.14
CA THR A 207 -3.10 -0.84 -12.74
C THR A 207 -2.28 -2.13 -12.69
N ALA A 208 -2.27 -2.83 -11.55
CA ALA A 208 -1.58 -4.10 -11.41
C ALA A 208 -2.18 -5.20 -12.32
N LEU A 209 -3.51 -5.26 -12.44
CA LEU A 209 -4.18 -6.18 -13.35
C LEU A 209 -3.80 -5.91 -14.82
N ASN A 210 -3.92 -4.65 -15.26
CA ASN A 210 -3.57 -4.23 -16.62
C ASN A 210 -2.10 -4.52 -16.93
N TYR A 211 -1.20 -4.25 -15.97
CA TYR A 211 0.22 -4.54 -16.14
C TYR A 211 0.47 -6.04 -16.29
N ALA A 212 -0.18 -6.90 -15.48
CA ALA A 212 -0.05 -8.35 -15.61
C ALA A 212 -0.52 -8.88 -16.97
N GLU A 213 -1.61 -8.32 -17.50
CA GLU A 213 -2.16 -8.65 -18.82
C GLU A 213 -1.26 -8.18 -19.96
N GLU A 214 -0.78 -6.92 -19.89
CA GLU A 214 0.18 -6.35 -20.85
C GLU A 214 1.45 -7.20 -20.96
N ARG A 215 1.93 -7.72 -19.82
CA ARG A 215 3.13 -8.56 -19.78
C ARG A 215 2.91 -10.00 -20.22
N GLY A 216 1.66 -10.41 -20.49
CA GLY A 216 1.32 -11.80 -20.74
C GLY A 216 1.74 -12.72 -19.58
N ALA A 217 1.67 -12.20 -18.34
CA ALA A 217 2.26 -12.85 -17.18
C ALA A 217 1.60 -14.21 -16.91
N PRO A 218 2.38 -15.31 -16.74
CA PRO A 218 1.83 -16.61 -16.38
C PRO A 218 1.14 -16.56 -15.01
N PRO A 219 0.30 -17.56 -14.67
CA PRO A 219 -0.45 -17.56 -13.41
C PRO A 219 0.39 -17.34 -12.16
N ASP A 220 1.61 -17.86 -12.09
CA ASP A 220 2.46 -17.73 -10.90
C ASP A 220 3.45 -16.57 -10.91
N ALA A 221 3.42 -15.72 -11.95
CA ALA A 221 4.33 -14.59 -12.05
C ALA A 221 4.07 -13.55 -10.95
N PRO A 222 5.13 -12.87 -10.44
CA PRO A 222 4.97 -11.82 -9.45
C PRO A 222 4.11 -10.64 -9.95
N GLU A 223 4.05 -10.40 -11.26
CA GLU A 223 3.19 -9.38 -11.87
C GLU A 223 1.69 -9.65 -11.63
N ARG A 224 1.29 -10.89 -11.34
CA ARG A 224 -0.09 -11.26 -10.97
C ARG A 224 -0.42 -10.95 -9.51
N PHE A 225 0.45 -10.24 -8.79
CA PHE A 225 0.26 -9.87 -7.39
C PHE A 225 0.46 -8.37 -7.17
N VAL A 226 -0.35 -7.81 -6.28
CA VAL A 226 -0.29 -6.41 -5.83
C VAL A 226 0.09 -6.36 -4.36
N LEU A 227 0.85 -5.34 -3.96
CA LEU A 227 1.09 -5.07 -2.54
C LEU A 227 -0.23 -4.67 -1.88
N ALA A 228 -0.67 -5.40 -0.86
CA ALA A 228 -1.93 -5.15 -0.18
C ALA A 228 -1.74 -5.08 1.33
N TYR A 229 -2.29 -4.03 1.95
CA TYR A 229 -2.54 -3.95 3.38
C TYR A 229 -3.93 -4.53 3.65
N LEU A 230 -4.02 -5.57 4.48
CA LEU A 230 -5.28 -6.20 4.88
C LEU A 230 -5.57 -5.90 6.35
N CYS A 231 -6.77 -5.41 6.64
CA CYS A 231 -7.27 -5.15 8.00
C CYS A 231 -8.59 -5.89 8.25
N SER A 232 -8.92 -6.17 9.51
CA SER A 232 -10.23 -6.75 9.87
C SER A 232 -11.34 -5.74 9.63
N LEU A 233 -12.50 -6.19 9.15
CA LEU A 233 -13.73 -5.38 9.11
C LEU A 233 -14.18 -4.93 10.51
N GLU A 234 -13.83 -5.72 11.52
CA GLU A 234 -14.16 -5.52 12.93
C GLU A 234 -13.05 -4.82 13.72
N ASP A 235 -11.97 -4.36 13.05
CA ASP A 235 -10.88 -3.67 13.73
C ASP A 235 -11.37 -2.30 14.27
N PRO A 236 -11.20 -1.97 15.56
CA PRO A 236 -11.69 -0.73 16.13
C PRO A 236 -10.99 0.54 15.57
N GLY A 237 -9.81 0.37 14.97
CA GLY A 237 -9.08 1.40 14.23
C GLY A 237 -9.44 1.47 12.74
N LEU A 238 -10.36 0.63 12.24
CA LEU A 238 -10.93 0.81 10.91
C LEU A 238 -11.92 2.00 10.95
N ARG A 239 -11.49 3.13 10.38
CA ARG A 239 -12.25 4.39 10.38
C ARG A 239 -12.49 4.82 8.94
N ILE A 240 -13.69 4.56 8.44
CA ILE A 240 -14.14 4.96 7.10
C ILE A 240 -15.29 5.97 7.27
N PHE A 241 -15.11 7.16 6.72
CA PHE A 241 -16.11 8.24 6.80
C PHE A 241 -16.79 8.47 5.45
N ALA A 242 -17.99 9.05 5.50
CA ALA A 242 -18.70 9.44 4.30
C ALA A 242 -17.99 10.59 3.59
N THR A 243 -17.95 10.53 2.26
CA THR A 243 -17.59 11.68 1.42
C THR A 243 -18.79 12.60 1.29
N HIS A 244 -18.71 13.82 1.83
CA HIS A 244 -19.73 14.84 1.65
C HIS A 244 -19.40 15.70 0.43
N ARG A 245 -20.30 15.74 -0.57
CA ARG A 245 -20.18 16.63 -1.73
C ARG A 245 -20.96 17.90 -1.47
N ILE A 246 -20.30 19.05 -1.49
CA ILE A 246 -20.96 20.36 -1.39
C ILE A 246 -21.11 20.92 -2.79
N VAL A 247 -22.36 21.01 -3.27
CA VAL A 247 -22.67 21.75 -4.50
C VAL A 247 -22.89 23.21 -4.11
N ARG A 248 -22.11 24.11 -4.70
CA ARG A 248 -22.28 25.56 -4.50
C ARG A 248 -22.91 26.16 -5.75
N GLY A 249 -24.08 26.79 -5.59
CA GLY A 249 -24.87 27.39 -6.67
C GLY A 249 -26.04 26.50 -7.12
N GLY A 250 -27.19 27.13 -7.42
CA GLY A 250 -28.41 26.48 -7.93
C GLY A 250 -29.64 26.75 -7.08
N GLY A 251 -30.25 27.93 -7.22
CA GLY A 251 -31.59 28.20 -6.67
C GLY A 251 -32.67 27.30 -7.26
N ASP A 252 -32.49 26.85 -8.51
CA ASP A 252 -33.51 26.10 -9.26
C ASP A 252 -33.03 24.75 -9.85
N ALA A 253 -31.75 24.37 -9.68
CA ALA A 253 -31.15 23.26 -10.44
C ALA A 253 -30.89 21.97 -9.64
N LEU A 254 -31.30 21.90 -8.36
CA LEU A 254 -31.06 20.72 -7.50
C LEU A 254 -32.32 19.90 -7.17
N VAL A 255 -33.43 20.14 -7.88
CA VAL A 255 -34.63 19.28 -7.82
C VAL A 255 -34.84 18.62 -9.17
N GLN A 256 -34.25 17.45 -9.37
CA GLN A 256 -34.75 16.38 -10.26
C GLN A 256 -34.46 15.02 -9.64
#